data_AF-A0A7C3CP81-F1
#
_entry.id   AF-A0A7C3CP81-F1
#
_cell.length_a   1.000
_cell.length_b   1.000
_cell.length_c   1.000
_cell.angle_alpha   90.00
_cell.angle_beta   90.00
_cell.angle_gamma   90.00
#
_symmetry.space_group_name_H-M   'P 1'
#
loop_
_entity.id
_entity.type
_entity.pdbx_description
1 polymer ?
#
loop_
_entity_poly.entity_id
_entity_poly.type
_entity_poly.pdbx_seq_one_letter_code
_entity_poly.pdbx_strand_id
1 'polypeptide(L)'
;MPYFIRARTYLRYAEEEYRRGHFREAFVLAGKAIWALSQVEAPERKPEPPYLWEALKQAAEPEVVDFFHRGWERLEQAGEEEARQLAAQALKKAREILSPILGPSLR
;
A
#
# COMPACT_ATOMS: atom_id res chain seq x y z
N MET A 1 0.45 -9.14 -17.76
CA MET A 1 0.38 -9.97 -16.53
C MET A 1 1.48 -9.75 -15.46
N PRO A 2 2.58 -8.99 -15.63
CA PRO A 2 3.58 -8.76 -14.56
C PRO A 2 3.07 -7.96 -13.34
N TYR A 3 2.05 -7.14 -13.53
CA TYR A 3 1.59 -6.14 -12.54
C TYR A 3 0.93 -6.78 -11.32
N PHE A 4 0.16 -7.85 -11.54
CA PHE A 4 -0.47 -8.62 -10.45
C PHE A 4 0.56 -9.32 -9.56
N ILE A 5 1.68 -9.80 -10.13
CA ILE A 5 2.76 -10.41 -9.35
C ILE A 5 3.42 -9.36 -8.46
N ARG A 6 3.67 -8.16 -8.99
CA ARG A 6 4.27 -7.04 -8.26
C ARG A 6 3.36 -6.56 -7.12
N ALA A 7 2.08 -6.37 -7.40
CA ALA A 7 1.08 -5.98 -6.41
C ALA A 7 1.01 -6.99 -5.24
N ARG A 8 0.96 -8.29 -5.56
CA ARG A 8 1.01 -9.38 -4.55
C ARG A 8 2.29 -9.37 -3.74
N THR A 9 3.42 -9.13 -4.40
CA THR A 9 4.74 -9.10 -3.75
C THR A 9 4.83 -7.95 -2.75
N TYR A 10 4.38 -6.76 -3.12
CA TYR A 10 4.35 -5.62 -2.20
C TYR A 10 3.40 -5.83 -1.04
N LEU A 11 2.22 -6.42 -1.28
CA LEU A 11 1.30 -6.74 -0.19
C LEU A 11 1.93 -7.72 0.81
N ARG A 12 2.59 -8.77 0.32
CA ARG A 12 3.32 -9.71 1.19
C ARG A 12 4.41 -9.01 2.00
N TYR A 13 5.19 -8.14 1.37
CA TYR A 13 6.23 -7.38 2.07
C TYR A 13 5.63 -6.43 3.11
N ALA A 14 4.50 -5.78 2.81
CA ALA A 14 3.79 -4.95 3.76
C ALA A 14 3.38 -5.75 5.02
N GLU A 15 2.90 -6.98 4.83
CA GLU A 15 2.52 -7.88 5.94
C GLU A 15 3.73 -8.41 6.74
N GLU A 16 4.86 -8.62 6.09
CA GLU A 16 6.12 -8.99 6.75
C GLU A 16 6.63 -7.84 7.62
N GLU A 17 6.69 -6.62 7.08
CA GLU A 17 7.13 -5.44 7.81
C GLU A 17 6.20 -5.09 8.97
N TYR A 18 4.89 -5.26 8.79
CA TYR A 18 3.92 -5.08 9.88
C TYR A 18 4.16 -6.07 11.03
N ARG A 19 4.43 -7.35 10.73
CA ARG A 19 4.74 -8.37 11.75
C ARG A 19 6.05 -8.09 12.47
N ARG A 20 6.99 -7.38 11.83
CA ARG A 20 8.27 -6.95 12.42
C ARG A 20 8.15 -5.68 13.27
N GLY A 21 6.99 -5.02 13.29
CA GLY A 21 6.79 -3.75 13.99
C GLY A 21 7.20 -2.51 13.16
N HIS A 22 7.57 -2.69 11.89
CA HIS A 22 7.96 -1.61 10.99
C HIS A 22 6.73 -0.97 10.33
N PHE A 23 5.85 -0.39 11.14
CA PHE A 23 4.51 0.04 10.71
C PHE A 23 4.53 1.12 9.60
N ARG A 24 5.50 2.03 9.65
CA ARG A 24 5.66 3.07 8.61
C ARG A 24 5.96 2.46 7.24
N GLU A 25 6.90 1.51 7.20
CA GLU A 25 7.27 0.82 5.97
C GLU A 25 6.12 -0.05 5.46
N ALA A 26 5.42 -0.74 6.37
CA ALA A 26 4.22 -1.51 6.04
C ALA A 26 3.14 -0.67 5.37
N PHE A 27 2.87 0.53 5.89
CA PHE A 27 1.91 1.47 5.30
C PHE A 27 2.31 1.86 3.86
N VAL A 28 3.57 2.23 3.66
CA VAL A 28 4.09 2.62 2.34
C VAL A 28 4.01 1.44 1.35
N LEU A 29 4.37 0.23 1.78
CA LEU A 29 4.31 -0.97 0.96
C LEU A 29 2.86 -1.36 0.59
N ALA A 30 1.90 -1.15 1.49
CA ALA A 30 0.49 -1.35 1.20
C ALA A 30 0.01 -0.39 0.09
N GLY A 31 0.40 0.88 0.13
CA GLY A 31 0.14 1.85 -0.94
C GLY A 31 0.79 1.45 -2.27
N LYS A 32 2.05 0.97 -2.23
CA LYS A 32 2.76 0.45 -3.41
C LYS A 32 2.08 -0.78 -4.02
N ALA A 33 1.47 -1.63 -3.19
CA ALA A 33 0.74 -2.80 -3.68
C ALA A 33 -0.45 -2.39 -4.55
N ILE A 34 -1.22 -1.39 -4.11
CA ILE A 34 -2.36 -0.85 -4.87
C ILE A 34 -1.87 -0.13 -6.13
N TRP A 35 -0.88 0.74 -5.98
CA TRP A 35 -0.29 1.45 -7.12
C TRP A 35 0.28 0.52 -8.20
N ALA A 36 0.87 -0.61 -7.81
CA ALA A 36 1.40 -1.58 -8.76
C ALA A 36 0.33 -2.17 -9.70
N LEU A 37 -0.96 -2.00 -9.41
CA LEU A 37 -2.05 -2.38 -10.32
C LEU A 37 -2.20 -1.43 -11.51
N SER A 38 -1.88 -0.14 -11.38
CA SER A 38 -1.98 0.84 -12.47
C SER A 38 -0.74 0.93 -13.33
N GLN A 39 0.39 0.38 -12.86
CA GLN A 39 1.65 0.45 -13.58
C GLN A 39 1.66 -0.55 -14.72
N VAL A 40 1.51 -0.08 -15.96
CA VAL A 40 1.71 -0.90 -17.18
C VAL A 40 3.20 -1.11 -17.47
N GLU A 41 4.10 -0.34 -16.86
CA GLU A 41 5.55 -0.52 -17.01
C GLU A 41 6.25 -0.51 -15.65
N ALA A 42 7.51 -0.96 -15.61
CA ALA A 42 8.30 -0.76 -14.42
C ALA A 42 8.63 0.74 -14.32
N PRO A 43 8.39 1.37 -13.16
CA PRO A 43 8.80 2.76 -12.98
C PRO A 43 10.33 2.84 -13.14
N GLU A 44 10.83 3.82 -13.89
CA GLU A 44 12.28 4.02 -14.06
C GLU A 44 12.98 4.38 -12.73
N ARG A 45 12.21 4.85 -11.75
CA ARG A 45 12.68 5.21 -10.41
C ARG A 45 11.77 4.63 -9.33
N LYS A 46 12.34 4.32 -8.16
CA LYS A 46 11.54 3.96 -6.98
C LYS A 46 10.62 5.15 -6.64
N PRO A 47 9.29 4.98 -6.62
CA PRO A 47 8.40 6.09 -6.30
C PRO A 47 8.61 6.48 -4.84
N GLU A 48 8.90 7.75 -4.62
CA GLU A 48 8.88 8.35 -3.29
C GLU A 48 7.43 8.56 -2.83
N PRO A 49 7.16 8.60 -1.51
CA PRO A 49 5.79 8.69 -0.98
C PRO A 49 4.92 9.78 -1.64
N PRO A 50 5.39 11.03 -1.85
CA PRO A 50 4.57 12.06 -2.49
C PRO A 50 4.12 11.70 -3.91
N TYR A 51 5.02 11.12 -4.71
CA TYR A 51 4.71 10.68 -6.08
C TYR A 51 3.79 9.45 -6.10
N LEU A 52 3.94 8.57 -5.11
CA LEU A 52 3.11 7.38 -4.97
C LEU A 52 1.63 7.74 -4.75
N TRP A 53 1.36 8.79 -3.97
CA TRP A 53 0.00 9.22 -3.64
C TRP A 53 -0.69 9.89 -4.82
N GLU A 54 0.04 10.72 -5.57
CA GLU A 54 -0.49 11.29 -6.81
C GLU A 54 -0.75 10.22 -7.86
N ALA A 55 0.14 9.23 -7.98
CA ALA A 55 -0.05 8.12 -8.92
C ALA A 55 -1.18 7.16 -8.52
N LEU A 56 -1.55 7.10 -7.23
CA LEU A 56 -2.71 6.33 -6.76
C LEU A 56 -4.04 6.88 -7.31
N LYS A 57 -4.13 8.18 -7.66
CA LYS A 57 -5.33 8.77 -8.28
C LYS A 57 -5.74 8.09 -9.58
N GLN A 58 -4.78 7.47 -10.27
CA GLN A 58 -5.05 6.71 -11.50
C GLN A 58 -5.39 5.24 -11.24
N ALA A 59 -5.20 4.76 -10.01
CA ALA A 59 -5.24 3.34 -9.66
C ALA A 59 -6.37 2.97 -8.70
N ALA A 60 -6.91 3.94 -7.96
CA ALA A 60 -7.82 3.70 -6.86
C ALA A 60 -8.91 4.77 -6.78
N GLU A 61 -9.97 4.45 -6.05
CA GLU A 61 -11.06 5.40 -5.77
C GLU A 61 -10.58 6.58 -4.92
N PRO A 62 -11.17 7.78 -5.06
CA PRO A 62 -10.75 8.99 -4.35
C PRO A 62 -10.62 8.81 -2.83
N GLU A 63 -11.54 8.06 -2.21
CA GLU A 63 -11.51 7.76 -0.78
C GLU A 63 -10.28 6.95 -0.33
N VAL A 64 -9.74 6.10 -1.21
CA VAL A 64 -8.52 5.33 -0.96
C VAL A 64 -7.32 6.27 -1.04
N VAL A 65 -7.28 7.12 -2.08
CA VAL A 65 -6.22 8.13 -2.25
C VAL A 65 -6.18 9.06 -1.03
N ASP A 66 -7.32 9.59 -0.61
CA ASP A 66 -7.44 10.49 0.53
C ASP A 66 -6.96 9.84 1.83
N PHE A 67 -7.28 8.55 2.03
CA PHE A 67 -6.78 7.79 3.16
C PHE A 67 -5.26 7.69 3.16
N PHE A 68 -4.64 7.35 2.03
CA PHE A 68 -3.18 7.21 1.97
C PHE A 68 -2.47 8.55 2.09
N HIS A 69 -3.00 9.61 1.47
CA HIS A 69 -2.44 10.96 1.57
C HIS A 69 -2.48 11.49 3.02
N ARG A 70 -3.66 11.49 3.66
CA ARG A 70 -3.81 11.95 5.05
C ARG A 70 -3.10 11.03 6.04
N GLY A 71 -3.11 9.73 5.78
CA GLY A 71 -2.42 8.73 6.60
C GLY A 71 -0.91 8.95 6.60
N TRP A 72 -0.32 9.33 5.47
CA TRP A 72 1.09 9.68 5.37
C TRP A 72 1.44 10.92 6.20
N GLU A 73 0.68 12.01 6.08
CA GLU A 73 0.87 13.23 6.87
C GLU A 73 0.81 12.93 8.38
N ARG A 74 -0.12 12.07 8.80
CA ARG A 74 -0.24 11.64 10.20
C ARG A 74 0.93 10.76 10.64
N LEU A 75 1.45 9.89 9.77
CA LEU A 75 2.55 8.97 10.09
C LEU A 75 3.87 9.67 10.44
N GLU A 76 4.09 10.88 9.92
CA GLU A 76 5.26 11.69 10.25
C GLU A 76 5.26 12.13 11.73
N GLN A 77 4.09 12.32 12.31
CA GLN A 77 3.92 12.79 13.70
C GLN A 77 3.40 11.70 14.65
N ALA A 78 2.99 10.55 14.10
CA ALA A 78 2.37 9.46 14.85
C ALA A 78 3.34 8.78 15.83
N GLY A 79 2.83 8.49 17.03
CA GLY A 79 3.42 7.49 17.92
C GLY A 79 3.31 6.07 17.34
N GLU A 80 3.98 5.11 17.97
CA GLU A 80 4.03 3.72 17.50
C GLU A 80 2.63 3.08 17.37
N GLU A 81 1.75 3.30 18.33
CA GLU A 81 0.39 2.76 18.33
C GLU A 81 -0.47 3.33 17.20
N GLU A 82 -0.39 4.64 16.95
CA GLU A 82 -1.10 5.26 15.84
C GLU A 82 -0.54 4.78 14.49
N ALA A 83 0.79 4.67 14.37
CA ALA A 83 1.42 4.12 13.17
C ALA A 83 0.98 2.67 12.91
N ARG A 84 0.88 1.85 13.96
CA ARG A 84 0.35 0.48 13.88
C ARG A 84 -1.08 0.46 13.39
N GLN A 85 -1.96 1.30 13.93
CA GLN A 85 -3.37 1.36 13.52
C GLN A 85 -3.51 1.80 12.06
N LEU A 86 -2.76 2.82 11.64
CA LEU A 86 -2.74 3.28 10.25
C LEU A 86 -2.23 2.20 9.29
N ALA A 87 -1.14 1.50 9.66
CA ALA A 87 -0.60 0.40 8.87
C ALA A 87 -1.60 -0.78 8.76
N ALA A 88 -2.29 -1.12 9.85
CA ALA A 88 -3.32 -2.16 9.84
C ALA A 88 -4.48 -1.80 8.91
N GLN A 89 -4.95 -0.56 8.95
CA GLN A 89 -5.99 -0.07 8.05
C GLN A 89 -5.55 -0.06 6.59
N ALA A 90 -4.31 0.36 6.32
CA ALA A 90 -3.73 0.34 4.98
C ALA A 90 -3.63 -1.09 4.41
N LEU A 91 -3.16 -2.04 5.22
CA LEU A 91 -3.11 -3.46 4.85
C LEU A 91 -4.50 -4.03 4.54
N LYS A 92 -5.49 -3.69 5.37
CA LYS A 92 -6.88 -4.11 5.15
C LYS A 92 -7.40 -3.58 3.81
N LYS A 93 -7.27 -2.27 3.55
CA LYS A 93 -7.67 -1.66 2.27
C LYS A 93 -6.96 -2.29 1.08
N ALA A 94 -5.64 -2.50 1.18
CA ALA A 94 -4.88 -3.16 0.12
C ALA A 94 -5.38 -4.59 -0.12
N ARG A 95 -5.65 -5.38 0.94
CA ARG A 95 -6.23 -6.73 0.79
C ARG A 95 -7.60 -6.71 0.12
N GLU A 96 -8.48 -5.78 0.48
CA GLU A 96 -9.80 -5.65 -0.11
C GLU A 96 -9.71 -5.36 -1.62
N ILE A 97 -8.88 -4.38 -1.99
CA ILE A 97 -8.67 -3.98 -3.39
C ILE A 97 -8.01 -5.10 -4.20
N LEU A 98 -7.00 -5.77 -3.63
CA LEU A 98 -6.32 -6.88 -4.30
C LEU A 98 -7.10 -8.20 -4.23
N SER A 99 -8.21 -8.29 -3.50
CA SER A 99 -8.97 -9.53 -3.32
C SER A 99 -9.33 -10.26 -4.63
N PRO A 100 -9.67 -9.57 -5.76
CA PRO A 100 -9.98 -10.25 -7.01
C PRO A 100 -8.80 -11.00 -7.63
N ILE A 101 -7.55 -10.62 -7.28
CA ILE A 101 -6.31 -11.15 -7.89
C ILE A 101 -5.47 -12.00 -6.92
N LEU A 102 -5.79 -11.99 -5.62
CA LEU A 102 -5.09 -12.77 -4.60
C LEU A 102 -5.43 -14.26 -4.67
N GLY A 103 -6.57 -14.62 -5.26
CA GLY A 103 -7.06 -16.00 -5.33
C GLY A 103 -7.52 -16.55 -3.98
N PRO A 104 -8.16 -17.73 -3.94
CA PRO A 104 -8.74 -18.31 -2.72
C PRO A 104 -7.71 -18.72 -1.66
N SER A 105 -6.42 -18.80 -2.01
CA SER A 105 -5.34 -19.33 -1.16
C SER A 105 -4.75 -18.35 -0.14
N LEU A 106 -5.33 -17.15 0.02
CA LEU A 106 -4.87 -16.13 0.98
C LEU A 106 -5.94 -15.71 2.02
N ARG A 107 -7.05 -16.46 2.12
CA ARG A 107 -8.03 -16.33 3.21
C ARG A 107 -7.54 -17.01 4.48
#